data_AF-A0A6A6GDL2-F1
#
_entry.id   AF-A0A6A6GDL2-F1
#
_cell.length_a   1.000
_cell.length_b   1.000
_cell.length_c   1.000
_cell.angle_alpha   90.00
_cell.angle_beta   90.00
_cell.angle_gamma   90.00
#
_symmetry.space_group_name_H-M   'P 1'
#
loop_
_entity.id
_entity.type
_entity.pdbx_description
1 polymer ?
#
loop_
_entity_poly.entity_id
_entity_poly.type
_entity_poly.pdbx_seq_one_letter_code
_entity_poly.pdbx_strand_id
1 'polypeptide(L)' 'VISVIVGPGDEAKTYLVHAKVLARSSHFFKACMTNDWLEREEKTIEMPDDDPTIVNLYIECCY' A
#
# COMPACT_ATOMS: atom_id res chain seq x y z
N VAL A 1 9.77 4.97 -0.48
CA VAL A 1 8.67 4.59 -1.39
C VAL A 1 8.32 3.14 -1.09
N ILE A 2 7.05 2.76 -1.20
CA ILE A 2 6.52 1.42 -0.99
C ILE A 2 5.76 0.98 -2.23
N SER A 3 5.75 -0.32 -2.50
CA SER A 3 4.96 -0.93 -3.56
C SER A 3 3.65 -1.43 -2.97
N VAL A 4 2.52 -1.05 -3.54
CA VAL A 4 1.20 -1.55 -3.15
C VAL A 4 0.65 -2.32 -4.33
N ILE A 5 0.53 -3.63 -4.20
CA ILE A 5 0.01 -4.54 -5.21
C ILE A 5 -1.48 -4.73 -4.91
N VAL A 6 -2.35 -4.32 -5.82
CA VAL A 6 -3.80 -4.31 -5.61
C VAL A 6 -4.50 -5.12 -6.70
N GLY A 7 -5.42 -5.99 -6.29
CA GLY A 7 -6.25 -6.79 -7.18
C GLY A 7 -5.82 -8.26 -7.26
N PRO A 8 -6.71 -9.15 -7.75
CA PRO A 8 -6.47 -10.58 -7.77
C PRO A 8 -5.63 -11.02 -8.98
N GLY A 9 -4.55 -11.76 -8.71
CA GLY A 9 -3.82 -12.52 -9.74
C GLY A 9 -3.16 -11.67 -10.84
N ASP A 10 -3.40 -12.02 -12.11
CA ASP A 10 -2.73 -11.43 -13.29
C ASP A 10 -3.14 -9.97 -13.57
N GLU A 11 -4.26 -9.52 -13.00
CA GLU A 11 -4.73 -8.12 -13.08
C GLU A 11 -4.20 -7.24 -11.95
N ALA A 12 -3.32 -7.77 -11.10
CA ALA A 12 -2.75 -7.03 -9.99
C ALA A 12 -1.96 -5.80 -10.48
N LYS A 13 -2.32 -4.63 -9.94
CA LYS A 13 -1.64 -3.37 -10.23
C LYS A 13 -0.72 -2.98 -9.10
N THR A 14 0.50 -2.63 -9.46
CA THR A 14 1.51 -2.16 -8.51
C THR A 14 1.58 -0.63 -8.51
N TYR A 15 1.38 -0.04 -7.34
CA TYR A 15 1.44 1.40 -7.09
C TYR A 15 2.65 1.74 -6.23
N LEU A 16 3.43 2.75 -6.64
CA LEU A 16 4.59 3.22 -5.88
C LEU A 16 4.22 4.48 -5.07
N VAL A 17 4.17 4.36 -3.75
CA VAL A 17 3.66 5.41 -2.86
C VAL A 17 4.64 5.77 -1.74
N HIS A 18 4.58 6.98 -1.21
CA HIS A 18 5.42 7.35 -0.07
C HIS A 18 4.87 6.78 1.25
N ALA A 19 5.66 5.94 1.91
CA ALA A 19 5.31 5.31 3.19
C ALA A 19 4.78 6.33 4.23
N LYS A 20 5.42 7.51 4.30
CA LYS A 20 5.02 8.59 5.22
C LYS A 20 3.60 9.09 4.98
N VAL A 21 3.16 9.14 3.72
CA VAL A 21 1.82 9.61 3.34
C VAL A 21 0.78 8.59 3.82
N LEU A 22 0.99 7.31 3.52
CA LEU A 22 0.09 6.23 3.93
C LEU A 22 0.07 6.01 5.45
N ALA A 23 1.22 6.08 6.12
CA ALA A 23 1.32 5.98 7.57
C ALA A 23 0.66 7.14 8.31
N ARG A 24 0.58 8.32 7.67
CA ARG A 24 -0.10 9.49 8.21
C ARG A 24 -1.60 9.42 7.99
N SER A 25 -2.04 8.89 6.85
CA SER A 25 -3.45 8.82 6.49
C SER A 25 -4.20 7.68 7.18
N SER A 26 -3.55 6.53 7.41
CA SER A 26 -4.22 5.37 8.01
C SER A 26 -3.43 4.70 9.12
N HIS A 27 -4.15 4.38 10.20
CA HIS A 27 -3.65 3.56 11.29
C HIS A 27 -3.41 2.11 10.88
N PHE A 28 -4.10 1.63 9.83
CA PHE A 28 -3.88 0.30 9.24
C PHE A 28 -2.49 0.21 8.60
N PHE A 29 -2.19 1.13 7.68
CA PHE A 29 -0.86 1.20 7.04
C PHE A 29 0.25 1.44 8.06
N LYS A 30 -0.01 2.27 9.08
CA LYS A 30 0.93 2.46 10.19
C LYS A 30 1.17 1.15 10.97
N ALA A 31 0.13 0.39 11.29
CA ALA A 31 0.26 -0.88 12.01
C ALA A 31 0.99 -1.94 11.18
N CYS A 32 0.67 -2.05 9.89
CA CYS A 32 1.41 -2.89 8.93
C CYS A 32 2.89 -2.50 8.85
N MET A 33 3.20 -1.19 8.85
CA MET A 33 4.57 -0.68 8.82
C MET A 33 5.37 -0.88 10.11
N THR A 34 4.72 -1.14 11.25
CA THR A 34 5.40 -1.14 12.55
C THR A 34 5.87 -2.53 12.99
N ASN A 35 5.17 -3.61 12.61
CA ASN A 35 5.46 -4.95 13.16
C ASN A 35 6.13 -5.94 12.18
N ASP A 36 5.87 -5.87 10.88
CA ASP A 36 6.39 -6.86 9.89
C ASP A 36 7.29 -6.22 8.80
N TRP A 37 7.30 -4.88 8.76
CA TRP A 37 7.82 -4.10 7.63
C TRP A 37 9.22 -3.54 7.84
N LEU A 38 9.67 -3.41 9.09
CA LEU A 38 11.02 -2.93 9.40
C LEU A 38 12.10 -3.94 8.99
N GLU A 39 11.73 -5.23 8.90
CA GLU A 39 12.62 -6.35 8.59
C GLU A 39 12.65 -6.73 7.10
N ARG A 40 11.64 -6.33 6.31
CA ARG A 40 11.63 -6.57 4.86
C ARG A 40 12.30 -5.41 4.13
N GLU A 41 13.44 -5.67 3.50
CA GLU A 41 14.02 -4.76 2.48
C GLU A 41 13.01 -4.44 1.37
N GLU A 42 12.11 -5.39 1.09
CA GLU A 42 11.01 -5.28 0.14
C GLU A 42 9.76 -4.70 0.81
N LYS A 43 9.58 -3.40 0.61
CA LYS A 43 8.43 -2.63 1.11
C LYS A 43 7.18 -2.86 0.24
N THR A 44 6.65 -4.08 0.20
CA THR A 44 5.54 -4.49 -0.67
C THR A 44 4.27 -4.89 0.11
N ILE A 45 3.15 -4.18 -0.12
CA ILE A 45 1.83 -4.43 0.51
C ILE A 45 0.99 -5.13 -0.54
N GLU A 46 0.49 -6.32 -0.23
CA GLU A 46 -0.37 -7.07 -1.11
C GLU A 46 -1.82 -6.95 -0.64
N MET A 47 -2.69 -6.43 -1.50
CA MET A 47 -4.11 -6.22 -1.28
C MET A 47 -4.91 -6.88 -2.42
N PRO A 48 -5.00 -8.22 -2.43
CA PRO A 48 -5.60 -8.96 -3.54
C PRO A 48 -7.13 -8.82 -3.63
N ASP A 49 -7.79 -8.40 -2.56
CA ASP A 49 -9.26 -8.26 -2.47
C ASP A 49 -9.74 -6.83 -2.79
N ASP A 50 -8.83 -5.85 -2.79
CA ASP A 50 -9.17 -4.44 -2.94
C ASP A 50 -9.20 -4.02 -4.42
N ASP A 51 -10.00 -3.01 -4.75
CA ASP A 51 -10.11 -2.53 -6.12
C ASP A 51 -8.98 -1.53 -6.43
N PRO A 52 -8.20 -1.75 -7.50
CA PRO A 52 -7.06 -0.89 -7.81
C PRO A 52 -7.48 0.56 -8.10
N THR A 53 -8.69 0.80 -8.59
CA THR A 53 -9.22 2.13 -8.85
C THR A 53 -9.47 2.89 -7.55
N ILE A 54 -10.02 2.20 -6.54
CA ILE A 54 -10.31 2.78 -5.23
C ILE A 54 -9.02 3.07 -4.48
N VAL A 55 -8.07 2.14 -4.49
CA VAL A 55 -6.76 2.36 -3.86
C VAL A 55 -5.99 3.49 -4.53
N ASN A 56 -6.04 3.60 -5.86
CA ASN A 56 -5.43 4.72 -6.58
C ASN A 56 -6.04 6.07 -6.17
N LEU A 57 -7.37 6.17 -6.18
CA LEU A 57 -8.07 7.39 -5.74
C LEU A 57 -7.73 7.74 -4.29
N TYR A 58 -7.67 6.73 -3.42
CA TYR A 58 -7.29 6.92 -2.02
C TYR A 58 -5.85 7.45 -1.90
N ILE A 59 -4.90 6.89 -2.66
CA ILE A 59 -3.52 7.36 -2.69
C ILE A 59 -3.45 8.81 -3.15
N GLU A 60 -4.15 9.16 -4.24
CA GLU A 60 -4.22 10.53 -4.76
C GLU A 60 -4.83 11.49 -3.74
N CYS A 61 -5.86 11.09 -2.99
CA CYS A 61 -6.43 11.91 -1.92
C CYS A 61 -5.50 12.08 -0.70
N CYS A 62 -4.59 11.14 -0.46
CA CYS A 62 -3.67 11.21 0.68
C CYS A 62 -2.44 12.06 0.41
N TYR A 63 -2.11 12.27 -0.86
CA TYR A 63 -0.94 13.03 -1.32
C TYR A 63 -1.16 14.54 -1.25
#